data_AF-A0AA97HC48-F1
#
_entry.id   AF-A0AA97HC48-F1
#
_cell.length_a   1.000
_cell.length_b   1.000
_cell.length_c   1.000
_cell.angle_alpha   90.00
_cell.angle_beta   90.00
_cell.angle_gamma   90.00
#
_symmetry.space_group_name_H-M   'P 1'
#
loop_
_entity.id
_entity.type
_entity.pdbx_description
1 polymer ?
#
loop_
_entity_poly.entity_id
_entity_poly.type
_entity_poly.pdbx_seq_one_letter_code
_entity_poly.pdbx_strand_id
1 'polypeptide(L)'
;MSIYRLSCSLLKISLCSFIFTPKLLAETPTYFLPPFQEAEFIPTQSDFGGVGLIQMPSARMTKEGTFSFSALENQDYQFYSLSLQLLPWLETNIRYTQVEDVLYSSSEVFSGDTKYTDKGIDTKVRLLKESFWLPELSIGLRDLGGTGLFDGEYVAATKRFGNLDFTLGLGWGYLGTRGNISNPLCTTIVHFCQRISGFSDNGGSIDYNRWFTGFNVIIWWY
;
A
#
# COMPACT_ATOMS: atom_id res chain seq x y z
N MET A 1 -30.71 20.08 -45.67
CA MET A 1 -30.25 21.44 -45.35
C MET A 1 -30.94 21.83 -44.04
N SER A 2 -30.32 21.97 -42.87
CA SER A 2 -28.95 22.10 -42.38
C SER A 2 -29.00 21.76 -40.86
N ILE A 3 -28.29 20.74 -40.36
CA ILE A 3 -27.06 20.78 -39.52
C ILE A 3 -27.25 21.27 -38.06
N TYR A 4 -26.82 20.38 -37.13
CA TYR A 4 -26.66 20.49 -35.68
C TYR A 4 -25.88 21.72 -35.17
N ARG A 5 -26.10 22.10 -33.90
CA ARG A 5 -25.05 22.58 -33.00
C ARG A 5 -25.44 22.43 -31.51
N LEU A 6 -24.69 21.58 -30.80
CA LEU A 6 -24.54 21.63 -29.35
C LEU A 6 -23.83 22.94 -28.97
N SER A 7 -24.23 23.54 -27.84
CA SER A 7 -23.43 24.59 -27.18
C SER A 7 -23.20 24.20 -25.72
N CYS A 8 -21.91 24.02 -25.39
CA CYS A 8 -21.36 23.70 -24.10
C CYS A 8 -21.14 25.00 -23.31
N SER A 9 -21.77 25.17 -22.15
CA SER A 9 -21.54 26.33 -21.28
C SER A 9 -20.58 25.96 -20.14
N LEU A 10 -19.30 26.32 -20.30
CA LEU A 10 -18.30 26.30 -19.23
C LEU A 10 -18.47 27.56 -18.37
N LEU A 11 -18.92 27.38 -17.12
CA LEU A 11 -18.99 28.43 -16.11
C LEU A 11 -17.59 28.64 -15.52
N LYS A 12 -16.99 29.81 -15.78
CA LYS A 12 -15.70 30.24 -15.23
C LYS A 12 -15.87 30.62 -13.76
N ILE A 13 -15.23 29.89 -12.84
CA ILE A 13 -15.03 30.33 -11.46
C ILE A 13 -13.61 30.89 -11.36
N SER A 14 -13.53 32.22 -11.28
CA SER A 14 -12.30 32.99 -11.10
C SER A 14 -11.92 32.99 -9.62
N LEU A 15 -10.93 32.20 -9.21
CA LEU A 15 -10.36 32.28 -7.86
C LEU A 15 -9.28 33.37 -7.82
N CYS A 16 -9.52 34.39 -6.99
CA CYS A 16 -8.61 35.48 -6.72
C CYS A 16 -7.51 35.00 -5.76
N SER A 17 -6.29 34.77 -6.26
CA SER A 17 -5.14 34.42 -5.44
C SER A 17 -4.47 35.68 -4.88
N PHE A 18 -4.72 35.97 -3.60
CA PHE A 18 -3.89 36.89 -2.83
C PHE A 18 -2.54 36.23 -2.56
N ILE A 19 -1.49 36.68 -3.24
CA ILE A 19 -0.11 36.29 -2.97
C ILE A 19 0.36 37.07 -1.75
N PHE A 20 0.42 36.41 -0.60
CA PHE A 20 1.16 36.91 0.57
C PHE A 20 2.57 36.31 0.50
N THR A 21 3.55 37.05 -0.02
CA THR A 21 4.96 36.63 0.03
C THR A 21 5.54 36.98 1.40
N PRO A 22 5.89 36.00 2.27
CA PRO A 22 6.82 36.30 3.35
C PRO A 22 8.20 36.50 2.72
N LYS A 23 8.84 37.64 2.99
CA LYS A 23 10.28 37.78 2.72
C LYS A 23 11.03 36.87 3.70
N LEU A 24 11.35 35.64 3.27
CA LEU A 24 12.34 34.82 3.95
C LEU A 24 13.72 35.40 3.60
N LEU A 25 14.43 35.90 4.60
CA LEU A 25 15.86 36.15 4.50
C LEU A 25 16.55 34.78 4.41
N ALA A 26 17.03 34.43 3.23
CA ALA A 26 17.88 33.26 3.05
C ALA A 26 19.28 33.59 3.61
N GLU A 27 19.52 33.24 4.87
CA GLU A 27 20.89 32.94 5.30
C GLU A 27 21.26 31.61 4.63
N THR A 28 22.24 31.62 3.72
CA THR A 28 22.81 30.40 3.16
C THR A 28 23.88 29.89 4.12
N PRO A 29 23.63 28.83 4.92
CA PRO A 29 24.71 28.19 5.64
C PRO A 29 25.57 27.51 4.57
N THR A 30 26.86 27.84 4.53
CA THR A 30 27.84 27.14 3.72
C THR A 30 28.01 25.72 4.27
N TYR A 31 27.14 24.80 3.86
CA TYR A 31 27.33 23.38 4.13
C TYR A 31 28.46 22.86 3.25
N PHE A 32 29.63 22.67 3.85
CA PHE A 32 30.72 21.92 3.25
C PHE A 32 30.29 20.43 3.24
N LEU A 33 29.57 20.00 2.20
CA LEU A 33 29.27 18.59 2.03
C LEU A 33 30.57 17.87 1.66
N PRO A 34 31.06 16.91 2.48
CA PRO A 34 32.23 16.13 2.07
C PRO A 34 31.88 15.40 0.76
N PRO A 35 32.82 15.31 -0.19
CA PRO A 35 32.57 14.79 -1.55
C PRO A 35 32.13 13.31 -1.62
N PHE A 36 31.97 12.64 -0.47
CA PHE A 36 31.65 11.22 -0.33
C PHE A 36 30.61 10.95 0.76
N GLN A 37 29.67 11.87 1.02
CA GLN A 37 28.55 11.54 1.91
C GLN A 37 27.58 10.62 1.17
N GLU A 38 27.44 9.39 1.66
CA GLU A 38 26.47 8.43 1.14
C GLU A 38 25.06 9.03 1.29
N ALA A 39 24.28 9.01 0.20
CA ALA A 39 22.92 9.55 0.24
C ALA A 39 22.11 8.81 1.31
N GLU A 40 21.40 9.58 2.14
CA GLU A 40 20.46 9.00 3.09
C GLU A 40 19.37 8.28 2.30
N PHE A 41 19.22 6.98 2.55
CA PHE A 41 18.23 6.18 1.86
C PHE A 41 16.86 6.42 2.47
N ILE A 42 15.96 6.94 1.65
CA ILE A 42 14.57 7.15 2.00
C ILE A 42 13.76 6.10 1.25
N PRO A 43 13.13 5.14 1.95
CA PRO A 43 12.30 4.13 1.30
C PRO A 43 11.14 4.77 0.53
N THR A 44 10.78 4.17 -0.60
CA THR A 44 9.61 4.58 -1.39
C THR A 44 8.32 3.99 -0.85
N GLN A 45 7.19 4.60 -1.23
CA GLN A 45 5.87 4.04 -0.95
C GLN A 45 5.36 3.22 -2.15
N SER A 46 4.67 2.13 -1.82
CA SER A 46 3.87 1.34 -2.74
C SER A 46 2.60 2.07 -3.16
N ASP A 47 1.92 1.56 -4.18
CA ASP A 47 0.62 2.06 -4.61
C ASP A 47 -0.48 1.86 -3.56
N PHE A 48 -0.29 0.87 -2.69
CA PHE A 48 -1.11 0.62 -1.52
C PHE A 48 -0.81 1.57 -0.34
N GLY A 49 0.18 2.46 -0.46
CA GLY A 49 0.57 3.46 0.56
C GLY A 49 1.71 3.03 1.47
N GLY A 50 1.80 1.76 1.89
CA GLY A 50 2.89 1.27 2.74
C GLY A 50 4.26 1.27 2.05
N VAL A 51 5.36 1.17 2.79
CA VAL A 51 6.71 1.18 2.19
C VAL A 51 6.97 -0.05 1.34
N GLY A 52 7.38 0.17 0.09
CA GLY A 52 7.57 -0.86 -0.92
C GLY A 52 7.84 -0.28 -2.30
N LEU A 53 7.79 -1.16 -3.30
CA LEU A 53 7.99 -0.82 -4.71
C LEU A 53 6.76 -1.23 -5.52
N ILE A 54 6.11 -0.26 -6.17
CA ILE A 54 4.87 -0.47 -6.93
C ILE A 54 3.86 -1.21 -6.02
N GLN A 55 3.52 -2.47 -6.27
CA GLN A 55 2.58 -3.23 -5.43
C GLN A 55 3.25 -4.12 -4.39
N MET A 56 4.57 -4.32 -4.52
CA MET A 56 5.34 -5.28 -3.74
C MET A 56 5.90 -4.62 -2.48
N PRO A 57 5.62 -5.18 -1.29
CA PRO A 57 6.13 -4.61 -0.04
C PRO A 57 7.62 -4.91 0.15
N SER A 58 8.28 -4.07 0.96
CA SER A 58 9.65 -4.30 1.44
C SER A 58 9.70 -4.46 2.96
N ALA A 59 10.86 -4.89 3.47
CA ALA A 59 11.10 -4.95 4.90
C ALA A 59 11.38 -3.59 5.55
N ARG A 60 11.67 -2.56 4.74
CA ARG A 60 12.10 -1.25 5.21
C ARG A 60 11.01 -0.53 5.99
N MET A 61 11.47 0.25 6.97
CA MET A 61 10.67 1.20 7.74
C MET A 61 11.13 2.63 7.43
N THR A 62 10.18 3.56 7.39
CA THR A 62 10.51 4.99 7.39
C THR A 62 10.92 5.47 8.79
N LYS A 63 11.24 6.76 8.92
CA LYS A 63 11.51 7.37 10.21
C LYS A 63 10.23 7.41 11.07
N GLU A 64 10.35 7.13 12.36
CA GLU A 64 9.23 7.24 13.31
C GLU A 64 8.56 8.62 13.22
N GLY A 65 7.23 8.63 13.23
CA GLY A 65 6.41 9.82 13.08
C GLY A 65 6.28 10.31 11.63
N THR A 66 6.84 9.60 10.65
CA THR A 66 6.59 9.91 9.24
C THR A 66 5.12 9.68 8.93
N PHE A 67 4.49 10.70 8.38
CA PHE A 67 3.13 10.69 7.88
C PHE A 67 3.15 10.97 6.39
N SER A 68 2.36 10.23 5.63
CA SER A 68 2.23 10.41 4.19
C SER A 68 0.82 10.19 3.72
N PHE A 69 0.43 10.99 2.74
CA PHE A 69 -0.82 10.85 2.02
C PHE A 69 -0.50 10.55 0.55
N SER A 70 -1.24 9.64 -0.05
CA SER A 70 -1.13 9.33 -1.48
C SER A 70 -2.51 9.14 -2.10
N ALA A 71 -2.64 9.60 -3.33
CA ALA A 71 -3.80 9.38 -4.19
C ALA A 71 -3.27 8.81 -5.51
N LEU A 72 -3.74 7.63 -5.88
CA LEU A 72 -3.35 6.92 -7.08
C LEU A 72 -4.59 6.49 -7.83
N GLU A 73 -4.55 6.64 -9.14
CA GLU A 73 -5.65 6.32 -10.04
C GLU A 73 -5.11 5.47 -11.18
N ASN A 74 -5.80 4.35 -11.44
CA ASN A 74 -5.61 3.55 -12.63
C ASN A 74 -6.99 3.25 -13.24
N GLN A 75 -7.03 2.43 -14.29
CA GLN A 75 -8.26 2.15 -15.02
C GLN A 75 -9.31 1.39 -14.19
N ASP A 76 -8.86 0.58 -13.22
CA ASP A 76 -9.71 -0.32 -12.45
C ASP A 76 -9.97 0.19 -11.03
N TYR A 77 -8.99 0.90 -10.45
CA TYR A 77 -8.93 1.26 -9.03
C TYR A 77 -8.46 2.69 -8.80
N GLN A 78 -9.06 3.32 -7.80
CA GLN A 78 -8.54 4.51 -7.15
C GLN A 78 -8.17 4.20 -5.70
N PHE A 79 -6.93 4.49 -5.32
CA PHE A 79 -6.42 4.29 -3.96
C PHE A 79 -6.14 5.64 -3.30
N TYR A 80 -6.74 5.86 -2.14
CA TYR A 80 -6.41 6.95 -1.25
C TYR A 80 -5.84 6.37 0.03
N SER A 81 -4.56 6.61 0.30
CA SER A 81 -3.84 5.99 1.42
C SER A 81 -3.27 7.04 2.37
N LEU A 82 -3.38 6.74 3.66
CA LEU A 82 -2.84 7.50 4.78
C LEU A 82 -1.90 6.58 5.56
N SER A 83 -0.59 6.74 5.36
CA SER A 83 0.43 5.94 6.02
C SER A 83 1.03 6.71 7.20
N LEU A 84 1.21 6.00 8.31
CA LEU A 84 1.86 6.50 9.52
C LEU A 84 2.87 5.48 10.04
N GLN A 85 4.13 5.91 10.16
CA GLN A 85 5.15 5.15 10.88
C GLN A 85 4.99 5.37 12.38
N LEU A 86 4.05 4.64 12.97
CA LEU A 86 3.63 4.83 14.35
C LEU A 86 4.78 4.63 15.34
N LEU A 87 5.60 3.60 15.12
CA LEU A 87 6.80 3.30 15.90
C LEU A 87 7.96 2.94 14.97
N PRO A 88 9.22 2.94 15.41
CA PRO A 88 10.35 2.53 14.58
C PRO A 88 10.23 1.12 14.02
N TRP A 89 9.39 0.27 14.61
CA TRP A 89 9.18 -1.12 14.20
C TRP A 89 7.75 -1.40 13.72
N LEU A 90 6.85 -0.41 13.73
CA LEU A 90 5.45 -0.56 13.35
C LEU A 90 5.05 0.52 12.36
N GLU A 91 4.72 0.10 11.14
CA GLU A 91 4.10 0.91 10.11
C GLU A 91 2.60 0.55 10.06
N THR A 92 1.77 1.58 9.96
CA THR A 92 0.31 1.45 9.85
C THR A 92 -0.18 2.27 8.68
N ASN A 93 -1.18 1.79 7.96
CA ASN A 93 -1.76 2.47 6.81
C ASN A 93 -3.26 2.28 6.79
N ILE A 94 -3.99 3.34 6.45
CA ILE A 94 -5.44 3.28 6.21
C ILE A 94 -5.64 3.62 4.75
N ARG A 95 -6.34 2.75 4.03
CA ARG A 95 -6.62 2.90 2.62
C ARG A 95 -8.12 2.91 2.36
N TYR A 96 -8.53 3.83 1.51
CA TYR A 96 -9.84 3.83 0.88
C TYR A 96 -9.68 3.50 -0.60
N THR A 97 -10.42 2.49 -1.06
CA THR A 97 -10.38 2.03 -2.45
C THR A 97 -11.73 2.27 -3.11
N GLN A 98 -11.71 2.76 -4.34
CA GLN A 98 -12.87 2.77 -5.23
C GLN A 98 -12.59 1.86 -6.42
N VAL A 99 -13.57 1.07 -6.84
CA VAL A 99 -13.52 0.19 -8.00
C VAL A 99 -14.39 0.80 -9.10
N GLU A 100 -13.79 1.10 -10.25
CA GLU A 100 -14.39 1.96 -11.26
C GLU A 100 -15.58 1.31 -11.98
N ASP A 101 -15.49 0.02 -12.28
CA ASP A 101 -16.45 -0.72 -13.11
C ASP A 101 -17.47 -1.56 -12.33
N VAL A 102 -17.55 -1.37 -11.01
CA VAL A 102 -18.45 -2.13 -10.14
C VAL A 102 -19.31 -1.17 -9.32
N LEU A 103 -20.63 -1.35 -9.37
CA LEU A 103 -21.55 -0.59 -8.51
C LEU A 103 -21.50 -1.08 -7.07
N TYR A 104 -21.79 -0.19 -6.12
CA TYR A 104 -21.73 -0.50 -4.69
C TYR A 104 -22.63 -1.67 -4.25
N SER A 105 -23.74 -1.89 -4.95
CA SER A 105 -24.73 -2.94 -4.70
C SER A 105 -25.39 -3.34 -6.01
N SER A 106 -25.98 -4.54 -6.04
CA SER A 106 -26.82 -5.01 -7.14
C SER A 106 -28.18 -4.30 -7.21
N SER A 107 -28.55 -3.52 -6.19
CA SER A 107 -29.79 -2.74 -6.16
C SER A 107 -29.58 -1.36 -6.76
N GLU A 108 -30.15 -1.12 -7.95
CA GLU A 108 -30.09 0.17 -8.65
C GLU A 108 -30.66 1.33 -7.80
N VAL A 109 -31.72 1.07 -7.02
CA VAL A 109 -32.34 2.07 -6.13
C VAL A 109 -31.40 2.50 -5.00
N PHE A 110 -30.53 1.59 -4.53
CA PHE A 110 -29.60 1.87 -3.45
C PHE A 110 -28.26 2.43 -3.97
N SER A 111 -27.77 1.90 -5.08
CA SER A 111 -26.48 2.31 -5.63
C SER A 111 -26.55 3.53 -6.52
N GLY A 112 -27.57 3.65 -7.38
CA GLY A 112 -27.55 4.61 -8.48
C GLY A 112 -26.22 4.51 -9.25
N ASP A 113 -25.51 5.64 -9.33
CA ASP A 113 -24.17 5.73 -9.96
C ASP A 113 -23.00 5.60 -8.96
N THR A 114 -23.27 5.16 -7.73
CA THR A 114 -22.25 5.00 -6.68
C THR A 114 -21.41 3.76 -6.95
N LYS A 115 -20.13 3.98 -7.22
CA LYS A 115 -19.12 2.94 -7.39
C LYS A 115 -18.86 2.16 -6.10
N TYR A 116 -18.39 0.93 -6.24
CA TYR A 116 -18.01 0.08 -5.13
C TYR A 116 -16.82 0.68 -4.41
N THR A 117 -16.92 0.71 -3.09
CA THR A 117 -15.92 1.32 -2.23
C THR A 117 -15.60 0.42 -1.06
N ASP A 118 -14.31 0.37 -0.73
CA ASP A 118 -13.78 -0.47 0.31
C ASP A 118 -12.82 0.32 1.21
N LYS A 119 -12.69 -0.14 2.45
CA LYS A 119 -11.80 0.42 3.45
C LYS A 119 -10.90 -0.70 3.95
N GLY A 120 -9.60 -0.47 3.98
CA GLY A 120 -8.62 -1.44 4.46
C GLY A 120 -7.64 -0.79 5.43
N ILE A 121 -7.22 -1.55 6.45
CA ILE A 121 -6.14 -1.16 7.34
C ILE A 121 -4.99 -2.12 7.11
N ASP A 122 -3.81 -1.59 6.83
CA ASP A 122 -2.60 -2.41 6.73
C ASP A 122 -1.70 -2.15 7.92
N THR A 123 -0.99 -3.20 8.33
CA THR A 123 0.05 -3.10 9.34
C THR A 123 1.29 -3.86 8.89
N LYS A 124 2.46 -3.33 9.22
CA LYS A 124 3.73 -4.01 8.99
C LYS A 124 4.58 -3.89 10.25
N VAL A 125 5.03 -5.02 10.74
CA VAL A 125 5.84 -5.18 11.94
C VAL A 125 7.24 -5.60 11.51
N ARG A 126 8.26 -4.81 11.88
CA ARG A 126 9.65 -5.19 11.73
C ARG A 126 10.05 -6.13 12.85
N LEU A 127 10.51 -7.31 12.47
CA LEU A 127 11.01 -8.33 13.38
C LEU A 127 12.51 -8.17 13.65
N LEU A 128 13.29 -7.90 12.60
CA LEU A 128 14.74 -7.78 12.69
C LEU A 128 15.18 -6.50 11.99
N LYS A 129 16.06 -5.73 12.64
CA LYS A 129 16.80 -4.66 11.97
C LYS A 129 17.93 -5.28 11.15
N GLU A 130 18.21 -4.67 10.00
CA GLU A 130 19.39 -5.04 9.22
C GLU A 130 20.66 -4.95 10.08
N SER A 131 21.52 -5.95 9.94
CA SER A 131 22.88 -5.96 10.51
C SER A 131 23.87 -6.25 9.39
N PHE A 132 25.15 -6.44 9.70
CA PHE A 132 26.12 -6.86 8.69
C PHE A 132 25.74 -8.20 8.04
N TRP A 133 25.30 -9.18 8.84
CA TRP A 133 25.02 -10.55 8.37
C TRP A 133 23.57 -10.83 8.02
N LEU A 134 22.62 -10.14 8.68
CA LEU A 134 21.19 -10.41 8.52
C LEU A 134 20.50 -9.29 7.75
N PRO A 135 19.50 -9.60 6.90
CA PRO A 135 18.62 -8.60 6.30
C PRO A 135 17.68 -7.99 7.35
N GLU A 136 17.09 -6.84 7.02
CA GLU A 136 15.89 -6.36 7.70
C GLU A 136 14.75 -7.32 7.40
N LEU A 137 13.99 -7.72 8.42
CA LEU A 137 12.89 -8.67 8.28
C LEU A 137 11.61 -8.05 8.78
N SER A 138 10.54 -8.11 7.99
CA SER A 138 9.20 -7.67 8.40
C SER A 138 8.14 -8.70 8.06
N ILE A 139 7.04 -8.64 8.81
CA ILE A 139 5.77 -9.30 8.50
C ILE A 139 4.73 -8.21 8.32
N GLY A 140 3.90 -8.34 7.30
CA GLY A 140 2.77 -7.44 7.10
C GLY A 140 1.45 -8.16 6.89
N LEU A 141 0.40 -7.46 7.28
CA LEU A 141 -0.99 -7.83 7.09
C LEU A 141 -1.66 -6.68 6.33
N ARG A 142 -2.34 -7.00 5.24
CA ARG A 142 -3.06 -6.07 4.38
C ARG A 142 -4.55 -6.32 4.55
N ASP A 143 -5.32 -5.24 4.57
CA ASP A 143 -6.79 -5.27 4.62
C ASP A 143 -7.37 -5.89 5.91
N LEU A 144 -6.79 -5.53 7.06
CA LEU A 144 -7.31 -5.86 8.38
C LEU A 144 -8.66 -5.18 8.61
N GLY A 145 -9.72 -5.97 8.67
CA GLY A 145 -11.07 -5.46 8.95
C GLY A 145 -11.70 -4.71 7.77
N GLY A 146 -11.24 -4.91 6.54
CA GLY A 146 -11.96 -4.48 5.34
C GLY A 146 -12.92 -5.55 4.84
N THR A 147 -13.38 -5.41 3.60
CA THR A 147 -14.20 -6.44 2.93
C THR A 147 -13.37 -7.64 2.47
N GLY A 148 -12.04 -7.51 2.52
CA GLY A 148 -11.07 -8.54 2.17
C GLY A 148 -10.76 -8.64 0.69
N LEU A 149 -11.18 -7.64 -0.10
CA LEU A 149 -10.84 -7.50 -1.52
C LEU A 149 -9.32 -7.52 -1.75
N PHE A 150 -8.54 -6.98 -0.81
CA PHE A 150 -7.07 -6.93 -0.87
C PHE A 150 -6.40 -7.68 0.29
N ASP A 151 -7.14 -8.58 0.95
CA ASP A 151 -6.66 -9.37 2.09
C ASP A 151 -5.42 -10.16 1.72
N GLY A 152 -4.35 -9.94 2.47
CA GLY A 152 -3.05 -10.53 2.16
C GLY A 152 -2.07 -10.45 3.31
N GLU A 153 -1.31 -11.51 3.46
CA GLU A 153 -0.26 -11.62 4.47
C GLU A 153 1.08 -11.77 3.77
N TYR A 154 2.15 -11.26 4.38
CA TYR A 154 3.46 -11.40 3.79
C TYR A 154 4.62 -11.37 4.79
N VAL A 155 5.74 -11.91 4.34
CA VAL A 155 7.06 -11.77 4.96
C VAL A 155 7.99 -11.17 3.93
N ALA A 156 8.75 -10.14 4.30
CA ALA A 156 9.73 -9.51 3.43
C ALA A 156 11.08 -9.42 4.14
N ALA A 157 12.15 -9.73 3.41
CA ALA A 157 13.53 -9.59 3.83
C ALA A 157 14.25 -8.63 2.88
N THR A 158 14.78 -7.52 3.41
CA THR A 158 15.45 -6.49 2.59
C THR A 158 16.87 -6.26 3.06
N LYS A 159 17.81 -6.15 2.11
CA LYS A 159 19.25 -6.02 2.37
C LYS A 159 19.86 -4.97 1.45
N ARG A 160 20.60 -4.02 2.03
CA ARG A 160 21.26 -2.95 1.30
C ARG A 160 22.72 -3.30 1.03
N PHE A 161 23.14 -3.10 -0.21
CA PHE A 161 24.52 -3.23 -0.68
C PHE A 161 24.92 -1.93 -1.38
N GLY A 162 25.50 -0.98 -0.63
CA GLY A 162 25.83 0.35 -1.13
C GLY A 162 24.57 1.09 -1.60
N ASN A 163 24.47 1.39 -2.89
CA ASN A 163 23.33 2.12 -3.47
C ASN A 163 22.18 1.21 -3.93
N LEU A 164 22.32 -0.11 -3.79
CA LEU A 164 21.28 -1.07 -4.18
C LEU A 164 20.59 -1.62 -2.94
N ASP A 165 19.27 -1.77 -3.00
CA ASP A 165 18.47 -2.36 -1.94
C ASP A 165 17.68 -3.54 -2.51
N PHE A 166 18.02 -4.74 -2.06
CA PHE A 166 17.46 -5.99 -2.57
C PHE A 166 16.40 -6.51 -1.61
N THR A 167 15.22 -6.84 -2.14
CA THR A 167 14.12 -7.42 -1.36
C THR A 167 13.80 -8.82 -1.86
N LEU A 168 13.60 -9.74 -0.92
CA LEU A 168 13.02 -11.06 -1.16
C LEU A 168 11.78 -11.21 -0.27
N GLY A 169 10.66 -11.66 -0.81
CA GLY A 169 9.46 -11.83 -0.01
C GLY A 169 8.59 -13.01 -0.38
N LEU A 170 7.74 -13.40 0.56
CA LEU A 170 6.75 -14.47 0.48
C LEU A 170 5.38 -13.93 0.83
N GLY A 171 4.36 -14.27 0.04
CA GLY A 171 3.03 -13.66 0.14
C GLY A 171 1.88 -14.65 0.00
N TRP A 172 0.84 -14.42 0.79
CA TRP A 172 -0.42 -15.15 0.84
C TRP A 172 -1.58 -14.21 0.47
N GLY A 173 -2.78 -14.77 0.29
CA GLY A 173 -3.98 -14.01 -0.06
C GLY A 173 -3.86 -13.32 -1.42
N TYR A 174 -4.23 -12.05 -1.48
CA TYR A 174 -4.18 -11.21 -2.69
C TYR A 174 -2.81 -11.27 -3.37
N LEU A 175 -1.72 -11.16 -2.60
CA LEU A 175 -0.36 -11.27 -3.13
C LEU A 175 -0.08 -12.68 -3.69
N GLY A 176 -0.58 -13.71 -3.02
CA GLY A 176 -0.39 -15.12 -3.36
C GLY A 176 -1.21 -15.62 -4.56
N THR A 177 -2.16 -14.83 -5.10
CA THR A 177 -3.15 -15.26 -6.10
C THR A 177 -2.53 -15.92 -7.34
N ARG A 178 -1.40 -15.39 -7.83
CA ARG A 178 -0.73 -15.97 -9.01
C ARG A 178 0.04 -17.25 -8.71
N GLY A 179 0.47 -17.45 -7.46
CA GLY A 179 1.12 -18.66 -6.94
C GLY A 179 2.27 -19.25 -7.76
N ASN A 180 3.50 -19.22 -7.25
CA ASN A 180 4.64 -19.84 -7.95
C ASN A 180 5.32 -20.97 -7.16
N ILE A 181 5.02 -21.11 -5.86
CA ILE A 181 5.50 -22.20 -5.03
C ILE A 181 4.38 -22.74 -4.13
N SER A 182 4.50 -24.00 -3.71
CA SER A 182 3.60 -24.57 -2.70
C SER A 182 3.84 -23.89 -1.35
N ASN A 183 2.77 -23.66 -0.58
CA ASN A 183 2.85 -23.05 0.74
C ASN A 183 3.72 -23.92 1.69
N PRO A 184 4.88 -23.41 2.17
CA PRO A 184 5.74 -24.19 3.06
C PRO A 184 5.09 -24.48 4.43
N LEU A 185 4.07 -23.71 4.82
CA LEU A 185 3.31 -23.99 6.05
C LEU A 185 2.32 -25.14 5.86
N CYS A 186 1.84 -25.34 4.62
CA CYS A 186 0.95 -26.45 4.27
C CYS A 186 1.69 -27.81 4.29
N THR A 187 2.99 -27.86 3.99
CA THR A 187 3.76 -29.11 4.06
C THR A 187 3.88 -29.65 5.47
N THR A 188 3.79 -28.78 6.48
CA THR A 188 3.94 -29.15 7.90
C THR A 188 2.58 -29.26 8.61
N ILE A 189 1.63 -28.37 8.31
CA ILE A 189 0.33 -28.29 9.00
C ILE A 189 -0.81 -28.11 7.98
N VAL A 190 -1.74 -29.07 7.95
CA VAL A 190 -2.86 -29.14 6.99
C VAL A 190 -3.79 -27.91 7.04
N HIS A 191 -3.92 -27.26 8.20
CA HIS A 191 -4.73 -26.04 8.35
C HIS A 191 -4.30 -24.92 7.38
N PHE A 192 -3.00 -24.77 7.11
CA PHE A 192 -2.52 -23.71 6.20
C PHE A 192 -2.74 -24.02 4.72
N CYS A 193 -3.21 -25.22 4.38
CA CYS A 193 -3.44 -25.60 2.99
C CYS A 193 -4.72 -24.98 2.41
N GLN A 194 -5.79 -24.88 3.21
CA GLN A 194 -7.09 -24.39 2.73
C GLN A 194 -7.35 -22.99 3.25
N ARG A 195 -7.42 -22.02 2.33
CA ARG A 195 -7.92 -20.68 2.66
C ARG A 195 -9.44 -20.78 2.81
N ILE A 196 -9.96 -20.45 3.99
CA ILE A 196 -11.40 -20.39 4.24
C ILE A 196 -12.00 -19.39 3.24
N SER A 197 -13.02 -19.82 2.49
CA SER A 197 -13.74 -18.98 1.53
C SER A 197 -14.85 -18.19 2.24
N GLY A 198 -14.90 -16.88 2.02
CA GLY A 198 -15.87 -15.98 2.65
C GLY A 198 -15.19 -14.94 3.55
N PHE A 199 -15.70 -13.72 3.49
CA PHE A 199 -15.35 -12.60 4.38
C PHE A 199 -16.55 -12.36 5.29
N SER A 200 -16.37 -11.83 6.50
CA SER A 200 -17.56 -11.43 7.25
C SER A 200 -18.28 -10.30 6.50
N ASP A 201 -19.60 -10.45 6.36
CA ASP A 201 -20.42 -9.96 5.25
C ASP A 201 -20.49 -8.43 5.04
N ASN A 202 -19.75 -7.56 5.76
CA ASN A 202 -19.81 -6.11 5.56
C ASN A 202 -18.51 -5.34 5.92
N GLY A 203 -17.39 -6.05 6.07
CA GLY A 203 -16.16 -5.49 6.62
C GLY A 203 -16.28 -5.05 8.09
N GLY A 204 -15.15 -4.76 8.73
CA GLY A 204 -15.08 -4.39 10.15
C GLY A 204 -14.85 -5.55 11.12
N SER A 205 -14.73 -6.79 10.64
CA SER A 205 -14.35 -7.97 11.44
C SER A 205 -12.90 -8.38 11.16
N ILE A 206 -12.18 -8.83 12.19
CA ILE A 206 -10.83 -9.37 12.02
C ILE A 206 -10.91 -10.88 11.83
N ASP A 207 -10.72 -11.35 10.59
CA ASP A 207 -10.78 -12.77 10.23
C ASP A 207 -9.41 -13.47 10.39
N TYR A 208 -8.87 -13.45 11.61
CA TYR A 208 -7.51 -13.95 11.91
C TYR A 208 -7.25 -15.43 11.56
N ASN A 209 -8.29 -16.26 11.50
CA ASN A 209 -8.17 -17.69 11.16
C ASN A 209 -7.71 -17.92 9.71
N ARG A 210 -7.72 -16.89 8.85
CA ARG A 210 -7.37 -16.99 7.43
C ARG A 210 -5.91 -16.63 7.15
N TRP A 211 -5.21 -16.06 8.13
CA TRP A 211 -3.85 -15.58 7.93
C TRP A 211 -2.87 -16.70 7.59
N PHE A 212 -2.02 -16.45 6.59
CA PHE A 212 -1.00 -17.38 6.11
C PHE A 212 -1.56 -18.71 5.58
N THR A 213 -2.83 -18.73 5.16
CA THR A 213 -3.50 -19.91 4.58
C THR A 213 -3.63 -19.80 3.05
N GLY A 214 -3.57 -20.95 2.39
CA GLY A 214 -3.66 -21.12 0.94
C GLY A 214 -2.70 -22.19 0.43
N PHE A 215 -3.06 -22.90 -0.65
CA PHE A 215 -2.23 -23.98 -1.20
C PHE A 215 -0.94 -23.46 -1.85
N ASN A 216 -1.02 -22.30 -2.49
CA ASN A 216 0.10 -21.68 -3.18
C ASN A 216 0.42 -20.33 -2.53
N VAL A 217 1.69 -19.97 -2.58
CA VAL A 217 2.20 -18.65 -2.19
C VAL A 217 2.99 -18.08 -3.34
N ILE A 218 3.18 -16.77 -3.32
CA ILE A 218 4.10 -16.10 -4.23
C ILE A 218 5.44 -15.89 -3.54
N ILE A 219 6.53 -16.16 -4.26
CA ILE A 219 7.85 -15.57 -3.98
C ILE A 219 8.10 -14.43 -4.97
N TRP A 220 8.51 -13.27 -4.47
CA TRP A 220 8.94 -12.14 -5.29
C TRP A 220 10.30 -11.63 -4.85
N TRP A 221 10.99 -10.94 -5.76
CA TRP A 221 12.23 -10.24 -5.47
C TRP A 221 12.41 -9.06 -6.41
N TYR A 222 13.15 -8.05 -5.96
CA TYR A 222 13.58 -6.89 -6.75
C TYR A 222 14.81 -6.24 -6.14
#